data_AF-A0A3C0GBW4-F1
#
_entry.id   AF-A0A3C0GBW4-F1
#
_cell.length_a   1.000
_cell.length_b   1.000
_cell.length_c   1.000
_cell.angle_alpha   90.00
_cell.angle_beta   90.00
_cell.angle_gamma   90.00
#
_symmetry.space_group_name_H-M   'P 1'
#
loop_
_entity.id
_entity.type
_entity.pdbx_description
1 polymer ?
#
loop_
_entity_poly.entity_id
_entity_poly.type
_entity_poly.pdbx_seq_one_letter_code
_entity_poly.pdbx_strand_id
1 'polypeptide(L)'
;EIEYYFNQTITEDDWLFPKKHMPNEYVASSNSLGEQFRYSLKALDLHSGQVEAHTTNGPVMVKVYYSAYSFRSWYITQRLANHLDPYTISKNCGVGIATLIKSYDVNETWAFRKQMTSHINSKIDIRQTDNDETLLAAHIEQW
;
A
#
# COMPACT_ATOMS: atom_id res chain seq x y z
N GLU A 1 -15.11 14.87 12.81
CA GLU A 1 -15.48 16.29 12.62
C GLU A 1 -16.93 16.43 13.04
N ILE A 2 -17.23 17.43 13.87
CA ILE A 2 -18.59 17.73 14.32
C ILE A 2 -19.14 18.75 13.33
N GLU A 3 -20.16 18.34 12.58
CA GLU A 3 -20.70 19.05 11.44
C GLU A 3 -21.48 20.32 11.87
N TYR A 4 -20.93 21.49 11.55
CA TYR A 4 -21.62 22.78 11.64
C TYR A 4 -22.48 22.99 10.39
N TYR A 5 -23.67 22.39 10.32
CA TYR A 5 -24.66 22.64 9.24
C TYR A 5 -25.96 23.27 9.74
N PHE A 6 -25.91 24.00 10.85
CA PHE A 6 -27.06 24.75 11.32
C PHE A 6 -27.23 26.00 10.44
N ASN A 7 -28.08 25.90 9.40
CA ASN A 7 -28.65 26.99 8.56
C ASN A 7 -28.13 27.18 7.12
N GLN A 8 -27.54 26.16 6.47
CA GLN A 8 -27.25 26.24 5.03
C GLN A 8 -28.15 25.32 4.20
N THR A 9 -28.74 25.87 3.13
CA THR A 9 -29.41 25.08 2.09
C THR A 9 -28.34 24.45 1.22
N ILE A 10 -28.22 23.11 1.27
CA ILE A 10 -27.24 22.36 0.47
C ILE A 10 -27.70 22.33 -1.00
N THR A 11 -26.80 22.70 -1.89
CA THR A 11 -26.93 22.72 -3.35
C THR A 11 -26.00 21.70 -4.00
N GLU A 12 -26.16 21.45 -5.30
CA GLU A 12 -25.31 20.53 -6.07
C GLU A 12 -23.84 21.00 -6.10
N ASP A 13 -23.61 22.31 -6.13
CA ASP A 13 -22.29 22.92 -6.23
C ASP A 13 -21.50 22.90 -4.91
N ASP A 14 -22.16 22.55 -3.79
CA ASP A 14 -21.51 22.48 -2.47
C ASP A 14 -20.65 21.23 -2.29
N TRP A 15 -20.76 20.24 -3.19
CA TRP A 15 -20.03 18.96 -3.10
C TRP A 15 -19.28 18.67 -4.40
N LEU A 16 -18.02 18.26 -4.29
CA LEU A 16 -17.21 17.84 -5.46
C LEU A 16 -17.79 16.58 -6.14
N PHE A 17 -18.48 15.74 -5.37
CA PHE A 17 -19.12 14.51 -5.85
C PHE A 17 -20.57 14.45 -5.36
N PRO A 18 -21.49 15.22 -5.96
CA PRO A 18 -22.87 15.29 -5.51
C PRO A 18 -23.62 14.01 -5.92
N LYS A 19 -24.43 13.48 -5.02
CA LYS A 19 -25.38 12.40 -5.35
C LYS A 19 -26.58 13.02 -6.09
N LYS A 20 -26.94 12.51 -7.27
CA LYS A 20 -28.06 13.02 -8.09
C LYS A 20 -29.33 12.15 -8.03
N HIS A 21 -29.43 11.26 -7.04
CA HIS A 21 -30.48 10.24 -7.04
C HIS A 21 -31.86 10.76 -6.59
N MET A 22 -31.90 11.80 -5.75
CA MET A 22 -33.13 12.43 -5.28
C MET A 22 -32.98 13.95 -5.19
N PRO A 23 -34.06 14.73 -5.38
CA PRO A 23 -34.04 16.17 -5.17
C PRO A 23 -33.59 16.50 -3.74
N ASN A 24 -32.66 17.44 -3.58
CA ASN A 24 -32.09 17.90 -2.30
C ASN A 24 -31.26 16.87 -1.52
N GLU A 25 -30.87 15.73 -2.11
CA GLU A 25 -29.97 14.75 -1.49
C GLU A 25 -28.61 14.75 -2.21
N TYR A 26 -27.83 15.82 -2.01
CA TYR A 26 -26.53 15.98 -2.67
C TYR A 26 -25.37 15.29 -1.93
N VAL A 27 -25.56 14.90 -0.67
CA VAL A 27 -24.51 14.29 0.16
C VAL A 27 -24.28 12.82 -0.26
N ALA A 28 -23.08 12.51 -0.74
CA ALA A 28 -22.67 11.14 -0.98
C ALA A 28 -22.19 10.49 0.33
N SER A 29 -22.84 9.40 0.75
CA SER A 29 -22.35 8.62 1.90
C SER A 29 -21.12 7.81 1.50
N SER A 30 -20.18 7.64 2.44
CA SER A 30 -18.96 6.84 2.24
C SER A 30 -19.24 5.42 1.76
N ASN A 31 -20.32 4.80 2.25
CA ASN A 31 -20.77 3.48 1.83
C ASN A 31 -21.18 3.46 0.34
N SER A 32 -21.92 4.47 -0.12
CA SER A 32 -22.39 4.54 -1.52
C SER A 32 -21.23 4.68 -2.51
N LEU A 33 -20.20 5.46 -2.17
CA LEU A 33 -19.01 5.61 -3.01
C LEU A 33 -18.17 4.33 -3.04
N GLY A 34 -18.03 3.65 -1.90
CA GLY A 34 -17.32 2.37 -1.83
C GLY A 34 -17.95 1.29 -2.71
N GLU A 35 -19.28 1.21 -2.73
CA GLU A 35 -20.02 0.28 -3.60
C GLU A 35 -19.86 0.65 -5.08
N GLN A 36 -20.00 1.92 -5.45
CA GLN A 36 -19.80 2.38 -6.83
C GLN A 36 -18.39 2.06 -7.34
N PHE A 37 -17.36 2.27 -6.52
CA PHE A 37 -15.99 1.89 -6.84
C PHE A 37 -15.86 0.38 -7.05
N ARG A 38 -16.43 -0.42 -6.15
CA ARG A 38 -16.39 -1.88 -6.24
C ARG A 38 -17.06 -2.38 -7.52
N TYR A 39 -18.22 -1.85 -7.89
CA TYR A 39 -18.91 -2.21 -9.13
C TYR A 39 -18.08 -1.84 -10.36
N SER A 40 -17.49 -0.65 -10.37
CA SER A 40 -16.63 -0.19 -11.47
C SER A 40 -15.39 -1.06 -11.62
N LEU A 41 -14.71 -1.40 -10.53
CA LEU A 41 -13.56 -2.31 -10.55
C LEU A 41 -13.97 -3.71 -11.02
N LYS A 42 -15.15 -4.20 -10.63
CA LYS A 42 -15.65 -5.51 -11.07
C LYS A 42 -15.95 -5.52 -12.56
N ALA A 43 -16.54 -4.45 -13.08
CA ALA A 43 -16.84 -4.32 -14.50
C ALA A 43 -15.56 -4.31 -15.37
N LEU A 44 -14.45 -3.80 -14.84
CA LEU A 44 -13.14 -3.77 -15.49
C LEU A 44 -12.29 -5.02 -15.22
N ASP A 45 -12.81 -6.00 -14.48
CA ASP A 45 -12.05 -7.15 -13.93
C ASP A 45 -10.81 -6.77 -13.09
N LEU A 46 -10.80 -5.55 -12.54
CA LEU A 46 -9.76 -5.01 -11.65
C LEU A 46 -10.17 -5.12 -10.18
N HIS A 47 -11.07 -6.03 -9.83
CA HIS A 47 -11.59 -6.19 -8.48
C HIS A 47 -10.85 -7.23 -7.65
N SER A 48 -10.03 -8.08 -8.31
CA SER A 48 -9.19 -9.03 -7.62
C SER A 48 -7.91 -9.32 -8.38
N GLY A 49 -6.87 -9.70 -7.64
CA GLY A 49 -5.60 -10.17 -8.18
C GLY A 49 -5.17 -11.44 -7.47
N GLN A 50 -4.16 -12.11 -8.03
CA GLN A 50 -3.48 -13.24 -7.41
C GLN A 50 -2.08 -12.77 -7.04
N VAL A 51 -1.69 -12.92 -5.78
CA VAL A 51 -0.35 -12.58 -5.29
C VAL A 51 0.29 -13.85 -4.74
N GLU A 52 1.50 -14.15 -5.17
CA GLU A 52 2.29 -15.25 -4.63
C GLU A 52 2.76 -14.90 -3.21
N ALA A 53 2.35 -15.71 -2.23
CA ALA A 53 2.80 -15.62 -0.86
C ALA A 53 3.68 -16.83 -0.55
N HIS A 54 4.90 -16.59 -0.06
CA HIS A 54 5.78 -17.66 0.39
C HIS A 54 5.40 -18.09 1.81
N THR A 55 4.99 -19.34 1.95
CA THR A 55 4.73 -19.99 3.24
C THR A 55 5.83 -20.99 3.56
N THR A 56 5.88 -21.47 4.80
CA THR A 56 6.79 -22.56 5.22
C THR A 56 6.64 -23.85 4.40
N ASN A 57 5.50 -24.04 3.74
CA ASN A 57 5.19 -25.21 2.93
C ASN A 57 5.34 -24.97 1.41
N GLY A 58 5.91 -23.82 1.02
CA GLY A 58 6.10 -23.42 -0.37
C GLY A 58 5.24 -22.21 -0.80
N PRO A 59 5.37 -21.80 -2.07
CA PRO A 59 4.61 -20.68 -2.63
C PRO A 59 3.13 -21.04 -2.77
N VAL A 60 2.25 -20.16 -2.28
CA VAL A 60 0.80 -20.29 -2.37
C VAL A 60 0.24 -19.03 -3.03
N MET A 61 -0.66 -19.19 -3.98
CA MET A 61 -1.33 -18.05 -4.62
C MET A 61 -2.49 -17.57 -3.75
N VAL A 62 -2.42 -16.33 -3.28
CA VAL A 62 -3.45 -15.70 -2.46
C VAL A 62 -4.29 -14.78 -3.34
N LYS A 63 -5.61 -15.01 -3.34
CA LYS A 63 -6.56 -14.10 -3.99
C LYS A 63 -6.76 -12.86 -3.12
N VAL A 64 -6.49 -11.69 -3.69
CA VAL A 64 -6.63 -10.39 -3.03
C VAL A 64 -7.76 -9.61 -3.69
N TYR A 65 -8.55 -8.90 -2.90
CA TYR A 65 -9.64 -8.05 -3.41
C TYR A 65 -9.27 -6.57 -3.30
N TYR A 66 -9.57 -5.82 -4.35
CA TYR A 66 -9.28 -4.40 -4.42
C TYR A 66 -10.48 -3.58 -3.96
N SER A 67 -10.21 -2.59 -3.10
CA SER A 67 -11.17 -1.65 -2.54
C SER A 67 -10.55 -0.26 -2.50
N ALA A 68 -11.35 0.77 -2.18
CA ALA A 68 -10.83 2.12 -1.92
C ALA A 68 -9.73 2.11 -0.84
N TYR A 69 -9.86 1.25 0.18
CA TYR A 69 -8.82 1.06 1.20
C TYR A 69 -7.53 0.46 0.60
N SER A 70 -7.66 -0.51 -0.30
CA SER A 70 -6.51 -1.11 -1.01
C SER A 70 -5.74 -0.07 -1.82
N PHE A 71 -6.43 0.89 -2.44
CA PHE A 71 -5.78 2.01 -3.15
C PHE A 71 -5.02 2.93 -2.21
N ARG A 72 -5.62 3.30 -1.06
CA ARG A 72 -4.92 4.10 -0.04
C ARG A 72 -3.67 3.38 0.47
N SER A 73 -3.77 2.07 0.70
CA SER A 73 -2.63 1.25 1.12
C SER A 73 -1.53 1.22 0.08
N TRP A 74 -1.87 0.93 -1.18
CA TRP A 74 -0.93 0.96 -2.29
C TRP A 74 -0.25 2.33 -2.42
N TYR A 75 -1.01 3.42 -2.35
CA TYR A 75 -0.47 4.78 -2.41
C TYR A 75 0.56 5.02 -1.30
N ILE A 76 0.22 4.70 -0.05
CA ILE A 76 1.12 4.87 1.10
C ILE A 76 2.40 4.05 0.91
N THR A 77 2.27 2.77 0.58
CA THR A 77 3.42 1.87 0.37
C THR A 77 4.33 2.34 -0.76
N GLN A 78 3.76 2.78 -1.89
CA GLN A 78 4.54 3.30 -3.01
C GLN A 78 5.27 4.60 -2.66
N ARG A 79 4.65 5.49 -1.88
CA ARG A 79 5.31 6.73 -1.43
C ARG A 79 6.45 6.46 -0.45
N LEU A 80 6.25 5.55 0.50
CA LEU A 80 7.31 5.09 1.40
C LEU A 80 8.47 4.45 0.64
N ALA A 81 8.18 3.60 -0.35
CA ALA A 81 9.20 2.98 -1.19
C ALA A 81 10.01 3.98 -2.03
N ASN A 82 9.45 5.15 -2.33
CA ASN A 82 10.12 6.26 -3.00
C ASN A 82 10.75 7.26 -2.02
N HIS A 83 10.97 6.86 -0.76
CA HIS A 83 11.60 7.67 0.29
C HIS A 83 10.87 8.98 0.59
N LEU A 84 9.55 9.04 0.36
CA LEU A 84 8.77 10.18 0.84
C LEU A 84 8.65 10.12 2.36
N ASP A 85 8.93 11.24 3.00
CA ASP A 85 8.91 11.36 4.45
C ASP A 85 7.54 10.94 5.06
N PRO A 86 7.53 10.08 6.10
CA PRO A 86 6.31 9.65 6.76
C PRO A 86 5.46 10.79 7.34
N TYR A 87 6.04 11.92 7.77
CA TYR A 87 5.26 13.08 8.23
C TYR A 87 4.45 13.69 7.09
N THR A 88 5.05 13.78 5.90
CA THR A 88 4.38 14.26 4.69
C THR A 88 3.23 13.34 4.29
N ILE A 89 3.45 12.02 4.32
CA ILE A 89 2.40 11.03 4.02
C ILE A 89 1.26 11.10 5.05
N SER A 90 1.61 11.24 6.33
CA SER A 90 0.66 11.39 7.44
C SER A 90 -0.29 12.56 7.21
N LYS A 91 0.24 13.73 6.84
CA LYS A 91 -0.58 14.92 6.50
C LYS A 91 -1.47 14.68 5.29
N ASN A 92 -0.93 14.09 4.23
CA ASN A 92 -1.70 13.88 2.99
C ASN A 92 -2.82 12.86 3.15
N CYS A 93 -2.60 11.82 3.95
CA CYS A 93 -3.51 10.70 4.07
C CYS A 93 -4.36 10.75 5.35
N GLY A 94 -4.09 11.66 6.29
CA GLY A 94 -4.75 11.67 7.60
C GLY A 94 -4.52 10.38 8.40
N VAL A 95 -3.32 9.79 8.32
CA VAL A 95 -2.94 8.57 9.04
C VAL A 95 -1.87 8.94 10.06
N GLY A 96 -2.03 8.53 11.33
CA GLY A 96 -1.01 8.73 12.34
C GLY A 96 0.31 8.03 11.99
N ILE A 97 1.44 8.65 12.30
CA ILE A 97 2.78 8.14 11.99
C ILE A 97 3.00 6.75 12.58
N ALA A 98 2.55 6.52 13.82
CA ALA A 98 2.62 5.21 14.46
C ALA A 98 1.87 4.14 13.65
N THR A 99 0.73 4.49 13.05
CA THR A 99 -0.03 3.58 12.19
C THR A 99 0.68 3.32 10.85
N LEU A 100 1.32 4.36 10.28
CA LEU A 100 2.15 4.21 9.08
C LEU A 100 3.28 3.20 9.30
N ILE A 101 4.08 3.41 10.35
CA ILE A 101 5.21 2.55 10.71
C ILE A 101 4.74 1.12 11.04
N LYS A 102 3.62 0.98 11.76
CA LYS A 102 3.13 -0.34 12.19
C LYS A 102 2.48 -1.15 11.06
N SER A 103 1.74 -0.49 10.17
CA SER A 103 0.76 -1.18 9.30
C SER A 103 1.14 -1.13 7.82
N TYR A 104 1.92 -0.13 7.42
CA TYR A 104 2.36 0.05 6.04
C TYR A 104 3.86 -0.21 6.00
N ASP A 105 4.15 -1.51 6.14
CA ASP A 105 5.50 -2.03 6.30
C ASP A 105 6.21 -2.05 4.94
N VAL A 106 6.72 -0.88 4.51
CA VAL A 106 8.00 -0.90 3.79
C VAL A 106 9.03 -1.08 4.89
N ASN A 107 9.20 -2.32 5.35
CA ASN A 107 10.20 -2.62 6.35
C ASN A 107 11.55 -2.24 5.74
N GLU A 108 12.11 -1.10 6.12
CA GLU A 108 13.39 -0.64 5.57
C GLU A 108 14.45 -1.73 5.75
N THR A 109 14.40 -2.49 6.84
CA THR A 109 15.26 -3.66 7.07
C THR A 109 15.07 -4.74 6.01
N TRP A 110 13.83 -5.03 5.61
CA TRP A 110 13.55 -6.03 4.57
C TRP A 110 13.95 -5.53 3.19
N ALA A 111 13.65 -4.27 2.87
CA ALA A 111 14.07 -3.65 1.62
C ALA A 111 15.60 -3.60 1.51
N PHE A 112 16.28 -3.20 2.60
CA PHE A 112 17.73 -3.18 2.73
C PHE A 112 18.33 -4.58 2.60
N ARG A 113 17.79 -5.59 3.31
CA ARG A 113 18.19 -7.00 3.15
C ARG A 113 18.06 -7.46 1.71
N LYS A 114 16.94 -7.16 1.05
CA LYS A 114 16.72 -7.54 -0.35
C LYS A 114 17.73 -6.88 -1.29
N GLN A 115 18.07 -5.61 -1.07
CA GLN A 115 19.11 -4.90 -1.82
C GLN A 115 20.50 -5.49 -1.56
N MET A 116 20.84 -5.80 -0.30
CA MET A 116 22.08 -6.47 0.07
C MET A 116 22.20 -7.84 -0.59
N THR A 117 21.17 -8.68 -0.51
CA THR A 117 21.17 -10.00 -1.14
C THR A 117 21.32 -9.90 -2.66
N SER A 118 20.63 -8.95 -3.29
CA SER A 118 20.81 -8.67 -4.73
C SER A 118 22.25 -8.25 -5.07
N HIS A 119 22.85 -7.40 -4.23
CA HIS A 119 24.23 -6.95 -4.39
C HIS A 119 25.23 -8.11 -4.23
N ILE A 120 25.04 -8.95 -3.22
CA ILE A 120 25.85 -10.15 -2.99
C ILE A 120 25.75 -11.09 -4.19
N ASN A 121 24.53 -11.40 -4.65
CA ASN A 121 24.31 -12.28 -5.79
C ASN A 121 24.84 -11.73 -7.12
N SER A 122 24.94 -10.40 -7.27
CA SER A 122 25.54 -9.77 -8.45
C SER A 122 27.07 -9.67 -8.39
N LYS A 123 27.66 -9.82 -7.20
CA LYS A 123 29.12 -9.86 -7.00
C LYS A 123 29.68 -11.28 -6.89
N ILE A 124 28.88 -12.24 -6.48
CA ILE A 124 29.25 -13.66 -6.50
C ILE A 124 29.05 -14.17 -7.93
N ASP A 125 30.12 -14.20 -8.70
CA ASP A 125 30.16 -14.93 -9.96
C ASP A 125 30.19 -16.43 -9.60
N ILE A 126 29.04 -17.10 -9.69
CA ILE A 126 28.82 -18.52 -9.32
C ILE A 126 29.70 -19.50 -10.16
N ARG A 127 30.58 -18.97 -11.01
CA ARG A 127 31.55 -19.74 -11.81
C ARG A 127 32.89 -19.99 -11.12
N GLN A 128 33.12 -19.48 -9.91
CA GLN A 128 34.29 -19.84 -9.11
C GLN A 128 33.88 -20.68 -7.90
N THR A 129 33.68 -21.95 -8.19
CA THR A 129 33.54 -23.08 -7.26
C THR A 129 34.74 -23.20 -6.30
N ASP A 130 34.44 -23.61 -5.07
CA ASP A 130 35.27 -24.37 -4.11
C ASP A 130 35.79 -23.70 -2.83
N ASN A 131 35.42 -22.46 -2.46
CA ASN A 131 35.86 -21.87 -1.17
C ASN A 131 34.80 -21.07 -0.38
N ASP A 132 33.51 -21.29 -0.62
CA ASP A 132 32.42 -20.44 -0.11
C ASP A 132 32.30 -20.36 1.42
N GLU A 133 32.70 -21.38 2.18
CA GLU A 133 32.58 -21.34 3.65
C GLU A 133 33.53 -20.33 4.31
N THR A 134 34.70 -20.08 3.72
CA THR A 134 35.69 -19.14 4.28
C THR A 134 35.39 -17.69 3.92
N LEU A 135 34.82 -17.44 2.73
CA LEU A 135 34.41 -16.10 2.30
C LEU A 135 33.19 -15.59 3.07
N LEU A 136 32.22 -16.46 3.36
CA LEU A 136 31.07 -16.09 4.18
C LEU A 136 31.49 -15.76 5.61
N ALA A 137 32.38 -16.56 6.21
CA ALA A 137 32.89 -16.34 7.56
C ALA A 137 33.68 -15.03 7.68
N ALA A 138 34.55 -14.73 6.71
CA ALA A 138 35.33 -13.49 6.70
C ALA A 138 34.47 -12.22 6.56
N HIS A 139 33.31 -12.32 5.90
CA HIS A 139 32.40 -11.18 5.75
C HIS A 139 31.49 -10.95 6.97
N ILE A 140 31.24 -12.01 7.76
CA ILE A 140 30.46 -11.94 9.00
C ILE A 140 31.26 -11.28 10.13
N GLU A 141 32.59 -11.43 10.18
CA GLU A 141 33.43 -10.87 11.26
C GLU A 141 33.80 -9.38 11.09
N GLN A 142 33.49 -8.75 9.94
CA GLN A 142 33.83 -7.34 9.69
C GLN A 142 32.76 -6.32 10.12
N TRP A 143 31.66 -6.76 10.74
CA TRP A 143 30.55 -5.90 11.19
C TRP A 143 30.14 -6.14 12.64
#